data_AF-A0A9E7A187-F1
#
_entry.id   AF-A0A9E7A187-F1
#
_cell.length_a   1.000
_cell.length_b   1.000
_cell.length_c   1.000
_cell.angle_alpha   90.00
_cell.angle_beta   90.00
_cell.angle_gamma   90.00
#
_symmetry.space_group_name_H-M   'P 1'
#
loop_
_entity.id
_entity.type
_entity.pdbx_description
1 polymer ?
#
loop_
_entity_poly.entity_id
_entity_poly.type
_entity_poly.pdbx_seq_one_letter_code
_entity_poly.pdbx_strand_id
1 'polypeptide(L)'
;MKKILYSLIFISVSSIGAQNQDYYNTTSGNGHGFRFWNGNESYKIHMGNSEEYKYGPVTDYSIKTNMSGTPARGWTWGVTGQEPIAALNTLGNFQIAGNFVTLGNTGIGTTTPSGKLHVNGETYIENGWLRIKGSQGIFFQDYSGGFRMTDNTWIRTYGDKSFYHNTGIMRTDGTFQVGPGGNRLIVNENGFMGLAVTTPEFRLHVASGVKFRKTTIGATVASAENSWLRDDWLTGSYGPPVWNQDLHRWVRPSGNYNDIGGIIYQDEGTYFIRDGKGEQLEYTNDELLNKSFMFAHMYSGNVGIGTITPDSKLTVAGNIHSREVKVTVNAGADFVFDKDYNLPKLEKVQEFIQQNGHLPEIPSAADMEQNGIHLSEMNIKLLQKIEELTLYTIEQEEKLKKQEEEIEKLKEQNKKIDLLEKMLHQLISK
;
A
#
# COMPACT_ATOMS: atom_id res chain seq x y z
N MET A 1 10.11 -47.97 132.45
CA MET A 1 10.20 -46.75 133.28
C MET A 1 10.95 -45.68 132.49
N LYS A 2 10.44 -44.44 132.44
CA LYS A 2 10.99 -43.19 131.85
C LYS A 2 10.90 -43.08 130.31
N LYS A 3 10.00 -42.24 129.78
CA LYS A 3 10.09 -40.75 129.58
C LYS A 3 11.02 -40.46 128.38
N ILE A 4 10.72 -39.61 127.40
CA ILE A 4 9.81 -38.49 127.25
C ILE A 4 9.64 -38.23 125.75
N LEU A 5 8.45 -37.77 125.41
CA LEU A 5 8.04 -37.16 124.16
C LEU A 5 8.80 -35.84 123.90
N TYR A 6 9.55 -35.72 122.79
CA TYR A 6 9.79 -34.42 122.14
C TYR A 6 9.78 -34.60 120.62
N SER A 7 8.71 -34.08 120.04
CA SER A 7 8.54 -33.83 118.62
C SER A 7 9.60 -32.84 118.14
N LEU A 8 10.51 -33.31 117.29
CA LEU A 8 11.13 -32.50 116.24
C LEU A 8 11.10 -33.33 114.96
N ILE A 9 10.00 -33.15 114.23
CA ILE A 9 9.87 -33.62 112.86
C ILE A 9 10.84 -32.79 112.01
N PHE A 10 12.06 -33.30 111.82
CA PHE A 10 12.83 -33.01 110.62
C PHE A 10 12.30 -33.94 109.53
N ILE A 11 11.20 -33.54 108.86
CA ILE A 11 10.94 -34.08 107.53
C ILE A 11 12.00 -33.46 106.64
N SER A 12 13.10 -34.20 106.49
CA SER A 12 13.83 -34.19 105.24
C SER A 12 12.84 -34.70 104.19
N VAL A 13 12.34 -33.77 103.37
CA VAL A 13 11.56 -34.14 102.19
C VAL A 13 12.52 -34.89 101.28
N SER A 14 12.44 -36.21 101.35
CA SER A 14 12.76 -37.06 100.21
C SER A 14 11.49 -37.06 99.37
N SER A 15 11.59 -36.46 98.19
CA SER A 15 10.51 -36.27 97.23
C SER A 15 9.65 -37.53 97.05
N ILE A 16 8.38 -37.48 97.47
CA ILE A 16 7.34 -38.41 97.06
C ILE A 16 6.75 -37.83 95.76
N GLY A 17 6.99 -38.49 94.64
CA GLY A 17 6.23 -38.24 93.43
C GLY A 17 4.75 -38.57 93.66
N ALA A 18 3.86 -37.65 93.28
CA ALA A 18 2.42 -37.76 93.45
C ALA A 18 1.81 -38.92 92.65
N GLN A 19 0.82 -39.56 93.25
CA GLN A 19 0.00 -40.63 92.67
C GLN A 19 -1.18 -40.05 91.85
N ASN A 20 -1.57 -40.74 90.77
CA ASN A 20 -2.57 -40.34 89.76
C ASN A 20 -3.93 -39.83 90.34
N GLN A 21 -4.39 -38.62 89.97
CA GLN A 21 -5.68 -37.96 90.31
C GLN A 21 -6.39 -37.40 89.07
N ASP A 22 -7.74 -37.46 89.03
CA ASP A 22 -8.52 -37.12 87.82
C ASP A 22 -8.77 -35.61 87.60
N TYR A 23 -8.81 -34.76 88.65
CA TYR A 23 -9.07 -33.30 88.51
C TYR A 23 -8.72 -32.41 89.74
N TYR A 24 -8.70 -31.07 89.55
CA TYR A 24 -8.42 -30.01 90.55
C TYR A 24 -9.40 -28.81 90.52
N ASN A 25 -9.88 -28.33 91.69
CA ASN A 25 -10.85 -27.23 91.83
C ASN A 25 -10.25 -25.88 92.28
N THR A 26 -10.85 -24.75 91.86
CA THR A 26 -10.43 -23.38 92.20
C THR A 26 -11.52 -22.56 92.92
N THR A 27 -11.14 -21.58 93.75
CA THR A 27 -12.04 -20.66 94.50
C THR A 27 -12.73 -19.63 93.60
N SER A 28 -13.97 -19.25 93.93
CA SER A 28 -14.75 -18.27 93.17
C SER A 28 -14.26 -16.83 93.37
N GLY A 29 -14.14 -16.07 92.27
CA GLY A 29 -13.76 -14.65 92.27
C GLY A 29 -12.88 -14.29 91.06
N ASN A 30 -12.96 -13.03 90.64
CA ASN A 30 -12.24 -12.54 89.47
C ASN A 30 -10.73 -12.73 89.62
N GLY A 31 -10.12 -13.31 88.59
CA GLY A 31 -8.67 -13.49 88.56
C GLY A 31 -8.16 -14.67 89.39
N HIS A 32 -9.03 -15.47 90.03
CA HIS A 32 -8.64 -16.77 90.58
C HIS A 32 -8.47 -17.80 89.44
N GLY A 33 -7.47 -18.68 89.57
CA GLY A 33 -7.10 -19.63 88.52
C GLY A 33 -5.71 -20.25 88.72
N PHE A 34 -5.20 -20.93 87.70
CA PHE A 34 -3.90 -21.60 87.74
C PHE A 34 -2.78 -20.64 87.36
N ARG A 35 -1.77 -20.50 88.22
CA ARG A 35 -0.59 -19.65 87.98
C ARG A 35 0.63 -20.49 87.66
N PHE A 36 1.42 -19.97 86.74
CA PHE A 36 2.72 -20.49 86.37
C PHE A 36 3.81 -19.54 86.90
N TRP A 37 5.07 -19.94 86.78
CA TRP A 37 6.22 -19.09 87.10
C TRP A 37 6.20 -18.50 88.53
N ASN A 38 6.26 -19.36 89.54
CA ASN A 38 6.36 -18.99 90.96
C ASN A 38 5.22 -18.09 91.47
N GLY A 39 4.00 -18.23 90.94
CA GLY A 39 2.81 -17.53 91.44
C GLY A 39 2.59 -16.13 90.87
N ASN A 40 3.32 -15.77 89.81
CA ASN A 40 3.24 -14.47 89.16
C ASN A 40 1.89 -14.25 88.44
N GLU A 41 1.28 -13.07 88.60
CA GLU A 41 -0.02 -12.71 87.99
C GLU A 41 -0.01 -12.61 86.46
N SER A 42 1.17 -12.52 85.84
CA SER A 42 1.32 -12.34 84.39
C SER A 42 1.27 -13.64 83.60
N TYR A 43 1.41 -14.79 84.28
CA TYR A 43 1.45 -16.12 83.66
C TYR A 43 0.37 -16.99 84.27
N LYS A 44 -0.86 -16.89 83.77
CA LYS A 44 -2.02 -17.57 84.38
C LYS A 44 -3.15 -17.89 83.42
N ILE A 45 -3.89 -18.96 83.73
CA ILE A 45 -5.18 -19.28 83.13
C ILE A 45 -6.25 -18.93 84.16
N HIS A 46 -7.08 -17.94 83.85
CA HIS A 46 -8.02 -17.33 84.81
C HIS A 46 -9.28 -16.78 84.12
N MET A 47 -10.31 -16.52 84.92
CA MET A 47 -11.64 -16.10 84.47
C MET A 47 -12.00 -14.71 85.02
N GLY A 48 -12.71 -13.93 84.21
CA GLY A 48 -13.24 -12.62 84.59
C GLY A 48 -14.09 -11.97 83.49
N ASN A 49 -14.52 -10.74 83.75
CA ASN A 49 -15.51 -10.00 82.93
C ASN A 49 -15.11 -8.56 82.57
N SER A 50 -14.09 -8.00 83.21
CA SER A 50 -13.64 -6.64 82.88
C SER A 50 -13.18 -6.56 81.41
N GLU A 51 -12.91 -5.35 80.91
CA GLU A 51 -12.58 -5.13 79.49
C GLU A 51 -11.46 -6.02 78.96
N GLU A 52 -10.49 -6.35 79.82
CA GLU A 52 -9.33 -7.13 79.42
C GLU A 52 -9.66 -8.57 78.98
N TYR A 53 -10.93 -9.02 79.02
CA TYR A 53 -11.38 -10.39 78.73
C TYR A 53 -12.10 -10.58 77.37
N LYS A 54 -12.20 -9.57 76.48
CA LYS A 54 -13.13 -9.60 75.31
C LYS A 54 -12.41 -9.46 73.94
N TYR A 55 -12.84 -10.16 72.86
CA TYR A 55 -12.29 -10.07 71.47
C TYR A 55 -13.16 -10.74 70.37
N GLY A 56 -13.19 -10.16 69.15
CA GLY A 56 -13.82 -10.76 67.97
C GLY A 56 -15.32 -11.01 68.14
N PRO A 57 -15.85 -12.19 67.77
CA PRO A 57 -17.26 -12.53 68.00
C PRO A 57 -17.65 -12.79 69.48
N VAL A 58 -16.75 -12.59 70.48
CA VAL A 58 -17.00 -12.85 71.92
C VAL A 58 -16.95 -11.57 72.77
N THR A 59 -17.99 -11.26 73.55
CA THR A 59 -18.19 -9.95 74.23
C THR A 59 -18.59 -9.98 75.73
N ASP A 60 -18.60 -11.15 76.38
CA ASP A 60 -18.96 -11.37 77.79
C ASP A 60 -17.87 -12.21 78.55
N TYR A 61 -18.18 -12.81 79.71
CA TYR A 61 -17.29 -13.67 80.51
C TYR A 61 -16.48 -14.64 79.64
N SER A 62 -15.18 -14.75 79.90
CA SER A 62 -14.28 -15.62 79.15
C SER A 62 -13.16 -16.20 80.00
N ILE A 63 -12.53 -17.25 79.47
CA ILE A 63 -11.29 -17.80 80.02
C ILE A 63 -10.12 -17.13 79.31
N LYS A 64 -9.23 -16.52 80.09
CA LYS A 64 -8.08 -15.76 79.59
C LYS A 64 -6.78 -16.47 79.96
N THR A 65 -5.94 -16.70 78.95
CA THR A 65 -4.59 -17.26 79.08
C THR A 65 -3.55 -16.15 78.98
N ASN A 66 -3.06 -15.63 80.11
CA ASN A 66 -2.14 -14.50 80.16
C ASN A 66 -0.68 -14.96 80.09
N MET A 67 0.09 -14.29 79.22
CA MET A 67 1.54 -14.26 79.19
C MET A 67 1.96 -12.79 79.31
N SER A 68 3.13 -12.51 79.90
CA SER A 68 3.74 -11.18 79.84
C SER A 68 3.81 -10.64 78.39
N GLY A 69 3.83 -9.33 78.20
CA GLY A 69 3.74 -8.69 76.87
C GLY A 69 4.92 -8.86 75.89
N THR A 70 5.76 -9.90 75.99
CA THR A 70 6.86 -10.14 75.04
C THR A 70 6.36 -10.85 73.75
N PRO A 71 6.65 -10.36 72.52
CA PRO A 71 6.03 -10.80 71.25
C PRO A 71 6.27 -12.26 70.80
N ALA A 72 7.44 -12.81 71.10
CA ALA A 72 7.77 -14.19 70.74
C ALA A 72 7.23 -15.20 71.74
N ARG A 73 6.64 -14.73 72.86
CA ARG A 73 5.98 -15.61 73.82
C ARG A 73 4.61 -15.98 73.29
N GLY A 74 4.11 -17.12 73.76
CA GLY A 74 2.79 -17.58 73.41
C GLY A 74 2.67 -19.06 73.65
N TRP A 75 1.72 -19.65 72.95
CA TRP A 75 1.35 -21.03 73.10
C TRP A 75 1.93 -21.82 71.95
N THR A 76 2.59 -22.90 72.32
CA THR A 76 3.12 -23.87 71.40
C THR A 76 2.46 -25.20 71.69
N TRP A 77 2.20 -25.93 70.64
CA TRP A 77 1.77 -27.32 70.72
C TRP A 77 2.82 -28.14 69.98
N GLY A 78 3.19 -29.28 70.54
CA GLY A 78 4.31 -30.07 70.06
C GLY A 78 4.39 -31.44 70.72
N VAL A 79 5.35 -32.25 70.30
CA VAL A 79 5.62 -33.58 70.85
C VAL A 79 6.82 -33.52 71.76
N THR A 80 6.82 -34.38 72.77
CA THR A 80 7.93 -34.50 73.70
C THR A 80 9.25 -34.73 72.96
N GLY A 81 10.25 -33.91 73.27
CA GLY A 81 11.58 -33.99 72.67
C GLY A 81 11.70 -33.41 71.25
N GLN A 82 10.68 -32.70 70.75
CA GLN A 82 10.62 -32.17 69.37
C GLN A 82 10.29 -30.66 69.31
N GLU A 83 10.49 -30.07 68.13
CA GLU A 83 10.05 -28.70 67.82
C GLU A 83 8.51 -28.55 67.82
N PRO A 84 7.97 -27.38 68.20
CA PRO A 84 6.55 -27.06 68.09
C PRO A 84 5.99 -27.11 66.68
N ILE A 85 4.77 -27.59 66.56
CA ILE A 85 4.06 -27.77 65.28
C ILE A 85 3.01 -26.70 65.00
N ALA A 86 2.58 -26.01 66.05
CA ALA A 86 1.70 -24.87 65.94
C ALA A 86 2.12 -23.87 66.99
N ALA A 87 2.06 -22.61 66.61
CA ALA A 87 2.29 -21.52 67.49
C ALA A 87 1.20 -20.49 67.30
N LEU A 88 0.69 -20.01 68.43
CA LEU A 88 -0.01 -18.75 68.49
C LEU A 88 0.79 -17.90 69.46
N ASN A 89 1.53 -16.96 68.90
CA ASN A 89 2.29 -16.02 69.71
C ASN A 89 1.38 -14.89 70.22
N THR A 90 1.90 -14.05 71.11
CA THR A 90 1.19 -12.88 71.66
C THR A 90 0.84 -11.83 70.61
N LEU A 91 1.26 -12.01 69.35
CA LEU A 91 0.87 -11.17 68.20
C LEU A 91 -0.34 -11.70 67.42
N GLY A 92 -0.82 -12.92 67.70
CA GLY A 92 -1.93 -13.51 66.96
C GLY A 92 -1.52 -14.15 65.62
N ASN A 93 -0.21 -14.26 65.34
CA ASN A 93 0.26 -15.02 64.20
C ASN A 93 -0.03 -16.48 64.48
N PHE A 94 -1.07 -16.96 63.81
CA PHE A 94 -1.31 -18.37 63.76
C PHE A 94 -0.42 -18.94 62.68
N GLN A 95 0.72 -19.43 63.15
CA GLN A 95 1.57 -20.22 62.30
C GLN A 95 1.38 -21.66 62.69
N ILE A 96 1.06 -22.39 61.66
CA ILE A 96 0.95 -23.81 61.71
C ILE A 96 2.02 -24.28 60.76
N ALA A 97 2.80 -25.25 61.21
CA ALA A 97 3.57 -26.04 60.27
C ALA A 97 2.62 -26.78 59.30
N GLY A 98 1.35 -26.98 59.73
CA GLY A 98 0.24 -27.58 58.97
C GLY A 98 -0.72 -26.57 58.30
N ASN A 99 -2.00 -26.95 58.12
CA ASN A 99 -2.96 -26.28 57.21
C ASN A 99 -4.13 -25.51 57.89
N PHE A 100 -4.64 -24.46 57.24
CA PHE A 100 -5.76 -23.62 57.71
C PHE A 100 -7.12 -24.05 57.10
N VAL A 101 -8.21 -24.20 57.91
CA VAL A 101 -9.49 -24.83 57.49
C VAL A 101 -10.76 -24.11 58.04
N THR A 102 -11.79 -23.90 57.19
CA THR A 102 -13.07 -23.21 57.54
C THR A 102 -14.35 -23.84 56.92
N LEU A 103 -15.49 -23.94 57.66
CA LEU A 103 -16.79 -24.54 57.20
C LEU A 103 -17.78 -23.57 56.50
N GLY A 104 -17.62 -22.25 56.66
CA GLY A 104 -18.39 -21.23 55.96
C GLY A 104 -17.78 -20.90 54.60
N ASN A 105 -18.32 -19.89 53.91
CA ASN A 105 -17.56 -19.30 52.82
C ASN A 105 -16.23 -18.79 53.40
N THR A 106 -15.12 -19.31 52.88
CA THR A 106 -13.82 -18.73 53.09
C THR A 106 -13.76 -17.46 52.29
N GLY A 107 -14.25 -16.41 52.90
CA GLY A 107 -13.77 -15.13 52.47
C GLY A 107 -12.34 -14.98 52.91
N ILE A 108 -11.45 -15.29 51.98
CA ILE A 108 -10.12 -14.73 52.04
C ILE A 108 -10.32 -13.26 51.67
N GLY A 109 -10.50 -12.46 52.71
CA GLY A 109 -10.89 -11.06 52.60
C GLY A 109 -12.41 -10.80 52.54
N THR A 110 -13.27 -11.69 53.07
CA THR A 110 -14.70 -11.34 53.18
C THR A 110 -15.41 -12.12 54.30
N THR A 111 -16.38 -11.49 54.95
CA THR A 111 -17.16 -12.08 56.06
C THR A 111 -18.60 -12.40 55.65
N THR A 112 -19.06 -11.74 54.58
CA THR A 112 -20.26 -12.05 53.79
C THR A 112 -19.95 -12.43 52.33
N PRO A 113 -18.92 -13.24 52.07
CA PRO A 113 -18.52 -13.71 50.75
C PRO A 113 -19.69 -13.88 49.79
N SER A 114 -19.73 -13.01 48.77
CA SER A 114 -20.66 -13.07 47.65
C SER A 114 -20.40 -14.29 46.74
N GLY A 115 -19.31 -15.02 47.03
CA GLY A 115 -18.95 -16.35 46.57
C GLY A 115 -18.15 -17.14 47.62
N LYS A 116 -18.03 -18.46 47.49
CA LYS A 116 -17.49 -19.40 48.50
C LYS A 116 -16.06 -19.13 48.93
N LEU A 117 -15.22 -19.24 47.93
CA LEU A 117 -13.97 -18.57 47.83
C LEU A 117 -14.29 -17.35 47.00
N HIS A 118 -15.02 -16.44 47.62
CA HIS A 118 -14.71 -15.06 47.43
C HIS A 118 -13.38 -14.83 48.18
N VAL A 119 -12.37 -15.52 47.64
CA VAL A 119 -11.04 -15.00 47.40
C VAL A 119 -11.14 -13.78 46.58
N ASN A 120 -12.34 -13.41 46.13
CA ASN A 120 -12.49 -12.12 45.54
C ASN A 120 -11.42 -12.14 44.43
N GLY A 121 -11.46 -13.25 43.65
CA GLY A 121 -10.40 -13.77 42.77
C GLY A 121 -10.49 -15.29 42.37
N GLU A 122 -10.25 -15.60 41.10
CA GLU A 122 -9.82 -16.93 40.59
C GLU A 122 -8.51 -16.73 39.85
N THR A 123 -7.51 -16.82 40.71
CA THR A 123 -6.36 -15.95 40.74
C THR A 123 -5.53 -16.58 41.83
N TYR A 124 -4.37 -17.07 41.47
CA TYR A 124 -3.36 -17.35 42.46
C TYR A 124 -2.06 -16.74 41.99
N ILE A 125 -1.24 -16.36 42.95
CA ILE A 125 0.05 -15.76 42.70
C ILE A 125 1.09 -16.82 42.97
N GLU A 126 1.80 -17.22 41.94
CA GLU A 126 2.86 -18.19 42.06
C GLU A 126 4.04 -17.70 41.25
N ASN A 127 5.20 -17.63 41.90
CA ASN A 127 6.44 -17.20 41.26
C ASN A 127 6.29 -15.83 40.55
N GLY A 128 5.44 -14.94 41.10
CA GLY A 128 5.15 -13.61 40.56
C GLY A 128 3.99 -13.53 39.57
N TRP A 129 3.36 -14.65 39.21
CA TRP A 129 2.34 -14.66 38.17
C TRP A 129 0.94 -14.76 38.74
N LEU A 130 0.10 -13.79 38.36
CA LEU A 130 -1.34 -13.92 38.39
C LEU A 130 -1.74 -14.97 37.36
N ARG A 131 -2.06 -16.14 37.87
CA ARG A 131 -2.47 -17.25 37.03
C ARG A 131 -3.98 -17.26 37.00
N ILE A 132 -4.51 -16.78 35.88
CA ILE A 132 -5.90 -16.96 35.52
C ILE A 132 -5.94 -18.21 34.66
N LYS A 133 -6.72 -19.19 35.10
CA LYS A 133 -6.74 -20.49 34.47
C LYS A 133 -7.90 -20.61 33.50
N GLY A 134 -7.66 -21.40 32.45
CA GLY A 134 -8.69 -21.84 31.52
C GLY A 134 -9.03 -20.81 30.45
N SER A 135 -10.26 -20.91 29.96
CA SER A 135 -10.81 -20.06 28.90
C SER A 135 -11.55 -18.84 29.43
N GLN A 136 -11.54 -18.67 30.74
CA GLN A 136 -11.83 -17.39 31.33
C GLN A 136 -10.57 -16.54 31.24
N GLY A 137 -10.69 -15.33 31.71
CA GLY A 137 -9.53 -14.51 31.88
C GLY A 137 -9.94 -13.36 32.74
N ILE A 138 -9.57 -12.19 32.28
CA ILE A 138 -9.97 -10.97 32.95
C ILE A 138 -11.37 -10.67 32.48
N PHE A 139 -12.35 -11.02 33.31
CA PHE A 139 -13.77 -10.80 33.07
C PHE A 139 -14.24 -9.55 33.80
N PHE A 140 -14.64 -8.54 33.04
CA PHE A 140 -15.17 -7.28 33.53
C PHE A 140 -16.70 -7.42 33.69
N GLN A 141 -17.12 -7.87 34.87
CA GLN A 141 -18.49 -8.29 35.18
C GLN A 141 -19.57 -7.28 34.78
N ASP A 142 -19.35 -5.97 34.99
CA ASP A 142 -20.35 -4.92 34.68
C ASP A 142 -20.47 -4.60 33.19
N TYR A 143 -19.39 -4.82 32.45
CA TYR A 143 -19.32 -4.54 31.02
C TYR A 143 -19.57 -5.78 30.17
N SER A 144 -19.79 -6.92 30.85
CA SER A 144 -20.04 -8.22 30.22
C SER A 144 -19.00 -8.52 29.13
N GLY A 145 -17.74 -8.19 29.41
CA GLY A 145 -16.63 -8.19 28.44
C GLY A 145 -15.31 -8.55 29.11
N GLY A 146 -14.25 -8.76 28.33
CA GLY A 146 -13.00 -9.24 28.90
C GLY A 146 -11.93 -9.68 27.91
N PHE A 147 -10.89 -10.29 28.46
CA PHE A 147 -9.85 -11.01 27.71
C PHE A 147 -9.88 -12.47 28.09
N ARG A 148 -9.74 -13.34 27.09
CA ARG A 148 -9.60 -14.77 27.32
C ARG A 148 -8.78 -15.43 26.24
N MET A 149 -8.15 -16.54 26.57
CA MET A 149 -7.55 -17.44 25.58
C MET A 149 -8.44 -18.68 25.45
N THR A 150 -8.85 -19.04 24.24
CA THR A 150 -9.63 -20.28 24.00
C THR A 150 -8.85 -21.32 23.20
N ASP A 151 -7.59 -21.04 22.90
CA ASP A 151 -6.60 -21.97 22.35
C ASP A 151 -5.19 -21.55 22.79
N ASN A 152 -4.20 -22.28 22.33
CA ASN A 152 -2.77 -22.03 22.63
C ASN A 152 -2.14 -20.93 21.76
N THR A 153 -2.90 -20.34 20.85
CA THR A 153 -2.35 -19.46 19.81
C THR A 153 -2.81 -18.01 20.01
N TRP A 154 -4.05 -17.79 20.47
CA TRP A 154 -4.72 -16.50 20.41
C TRP A 154 -5.30 -16.03 21.75
N ILE A 155 -4.89 -14.84 22.17
CA ILE A 155 -5.65 -14.00 23.10
C ILE A 155 -6.82 -13.36 22.33
N ARG A 156 -8.01 -13.36 22.93
CA ARG A 156 -9.26 -12.91 22.33
C ARG A 156 -9.96 -11.91 23.22
N THR A 157 -10.73 -11.02 22.59
CA THR A 157 -11.73 -10.23 23.29
C THR A 157 -12.96 -11.09 23.62
N TYR A 158 -13.56 -10.87 24.78
CA TYR A 158 -14.78 -11.53 25.25
C TYR A 158 -15.98 -10.59 25.10
N GLY A 159 -17.13 -11.12 24.66
CA GLY A 159 -18.36 -10.35 24.46
C GLY A 159 -18.28 -9.37 23.28
N ASP A 160 -17.57 -9.76 22.21
CA ASP A 160 -17.36 -8.99 20.97
C ASP A 160 -16.87 -7.55 21.19
N LYS A 161 -16.05 -7.37 22.24
CA LYS A 161 -15.50 -6.06 22.59
C LYS A 161 -14.38 -5.69 21.62
N SER A 162 -14.35 -4.43 21.22
CA SER A 162 -13.24 -3.84 20.48
C SER A 162 -12.04 -3.60 21.39
N PHE A 163 -10.83 -3.75 20.87
CA PHE A 163 -9.61 -3.30 21.54
C PHE A 163 -9.26 -1.90 21.05
N TYR A 164 -9.43 -0.90 21.91
CA TYR A 164 -9.05 0.48 21.64
C TYR A 164 -7.68 0.78 22.24
N HIS A 165 -6.79 1.37 21.44
CA HIS A 165 -5.48 1.85 21.87
C HIS A 165 -5.35 3.29 21.42
N ASN A 166 -4.90 4.16 22.32
CA ASN A 166 -4.94 5.60 22.13
C ASN A 166 -3.74 6.09 21.28
N THR A 167 -2.91 6.99 21.79
CA THR A 167 -1.80 7.61 21.04
C THR A 167 -0.46 6.90 21.18
N GLY A 168 -0.41 5.77 21.90
CA GLY A 168 0.83 5.00 22.09
C GLY A 168 1.22 4.18 20.86
N ILE A 169 2.25 3.35 20.99
CA ILE A 169 2.70 2.44 19.93
C ILE A 169 2.21 1.01 20.25
N MET A 170 1.54 0.37 19.30
CA MET A 170 1.42 -1.10 19.28
C MET A 170 2.59 -1.67 18.49
N ARG A 171 3.38 -2.53 19.11
CA ARG A 171 4.53 -3.18 18.48
C ARG A 171 4.38 -4.69 18.51
N THR A 172 4.75 -5.34 17.42
CA THR A 172 5.05 -6.77 17.36
C THR A 172 6.40 -6.95 16.68
N ASP A 173 7.24 -7.84 17.21
CA ASP A 173 8.50 -8.24 16.56
C ASP A 173 8.29 -9.42 15.60
N GLY A 174 7.09 -10.02 15.61
CA GLY A 174 6.68 -11.07 14.67
C GLY A 174 5.74 -10.53 13.60
N THR A 175 4.77 -11.36 13.19
CA THR A 175 3.77 -11.00 12.16
C THR A 175 2.53 -10.35 12.76
N PHE A 176 2.06 -9.25 12.16
CA PHE A 176 0.73 -8.69 12.42
C PHE A 176 -0.26 -9.19 11.36
N GLN A 177 -1.43 -9.68 11.76
CA GLN A 177 -2.42 -10.22 10.82
C GLN A 177 -3.86 -9.81 11.18
N VAL A 178 -4.69 -9.63 10.16
CA VAL A 178 -6.11 -9.26 10.26
C VAL A 178 -6.93 -10.15 9.33
N GLY A 179 -8.09 -10.56 9.81
CA GLY A 179 -9.03 -11.40 9.07
C GLY A 179 -8.83 -12.90 9.32
N PRO A 180 -9.80 -13.74 8.91
CA PRO A 180 -9.71 -15.19 9.06
C PRO A 180 -8.45 -15.73 8.38
N GLY A 181 -7.57 -16.39 9.13
CA GLY A 181 -6.30 -16.90 8.60
C GLY A 181 -5.31 -15.82 8.14
N GLY A 182 -5.47 -14.56 8.59
CA GLY A 182 -4.58 -13.46 8.25
C GLY A 182 -4.72 -12.95 6.81
N ASN A 183 -5.82 -13.30 6.14
CA ASN A 183 -5.98 -13.07 4.72
C ASN A 183 -6.44 -11.65 4.34
N ARG A 184 -6.80 -10.75 5.27
CA ARG A 184 -7.30 -9.40 4.92
C ARG A 184 -6.18 -8.36 4.90
N LEU A 185 -5.36 -8.34 5.95
CA LEU A 185 -4.15 -7.52 6.05
C LEU A 185 -3.10 -8.34 6.81
N ILE A 186 -1.87 -8.37 6.32
CA ILE A 186 -0.73 -8.98 7.00
C ILE A 186 0.46 -8.02 6.93
N VAL A 187 1.26 -7.93 7.99
CA VAL A 187 2.62 -7.38 7.97
C VAL A 187 3.54 -8.47 8.49
N ASN A 188 4.35 -9.06 7.62
CA ASN A 188 5.24 -10.16 8.00
C ASN A 188 6.50 -9.66 8.72
N GLU A 189 7.34 -10.58 9.20
CA GLU A 189 8.59 -10.28 9.91
C GLU A 189 9.61 -9.47 9.10
N ASN A 190 9.51 -9.47 7.77
CA ASN A 190 10.35 -8.67 6.87
C ASN A 190 9.79 -7.24 6.65
N GLY A 191 8.66 -6.90 7.27
CA GLY A 191 7.98 -5.61 7.13
C GLY A 191 7.16 -5.46 5.85
N PHE A 192 6.89 -6.56 5.13
CA PHE A 192 6.07 -6.52 3.92
C PHE A 192 4.59 -6.59 4.27
N MET A 193 3.81 -5.67 3.69
CA MET A 193 2.37 -5.56 3.89
C MET A 193 1.61 -6.30 2.78
N GLY A 194 0.75 -7.25 3.14
CA GLY A 194 -0.18 -7.90 2.24
C GLY A 194 -1.62 -7.45 2.49
N LEU A 195 -2.40 -7.22 1.44
CA LEU A 195 -3.85 -7.03 1.46
C LEU A 195 -4.51 -8.12 0.60
N ALA A 196 -5.43 -8.90 1.16
CA ALA A 196 -6.00 -10.07 0.48
C ALA A 196 -4.97 -11.18 0.12
N VAL A 197 -3.75 -11.13 0.66
CA VAL A 197 -2.64 -12.07 0.39
C VAL A 197 -1.90 -12.42 1.68
N THR A 198 -1.64 -13.70 1.93
CA THR A 198 -1.02 -14.21 3.18
C THR A 198 0.51 -14.32 3.12
N THR A 199 1.08 -14.27 1.91
CA THR A 199 2.53 -14.37 1.68
C THR A 199 2.95 -13.24 0.75
N PRO A 200 3.08 -11.99 1.25
CA PRO A 200 3.43 -10.86 0.40
C PRO A 200 4.87 -11.00 -0.11
N GLU A 201 5.05 -10.97 -1.43
CA GLU A 201 6.36 -11.00 -2.09
C GLU A 201 6.94 -9.59 -2.31
N PHE A 202 6.12 -8.55 -2.10
CA PHE A 202 6.48 -7.14 -2.24
C PHE A 202 6.18 -6.37 -0.96
N ARG A 203 6.85 -5.22 -0.76
CA ARG A 203 6.65 -4.34 0.41
C ARG A 203 5.18 -3.96 0.64
N LEU A 204 4.41 -3.80 -0.44
CA LEU A 204 2.95 -3.75 -0.43
C LEU A 204 2.43 -4.67 -1.55
N HIS A 205 1.82 -5.79 -1.19
CA HIS A 205 1.20 -6.74 -2.11
C HIS A 205 -0.32 -6.71 -1.90
N VAL A 206 -1.09 -6.33 -2.92
CA VAL A 206 -2.55 -6.41 -2.89
C VAL A 206 -3.02 -7.44 -3.91
N ALA A 207 -3.77 -8.47 -3.48
CA ALA A 207 -4.13 -9.58 -4.36
C ALA A 207 -5.04 -9.17 -5.53
N SER A 208 -5.85 -8.12 -5.38
CA SER A 208 -6.74 -7.63 -6.45
C SER A 208 -7.23 -6.22 -6.16
N GLY A 209 -7.25 -5.36 -7.19
CA GLY A 209 -8.00 -4.10 -7.27
C GLY A 209 -7.76 -3.08 -6.14
N VAL A 210 -7.11 -1.96 -6.46
CA VAL A 210 -6.97 -0.83 -5.52
C VAL A 210 -7.69 0.40 -6.06
N LYS A 211 -8.72 0.88 -5.35
CA LYS A 211 -9.40 2.13 -5.71
C LYS A 211 -8.67 3.33 -5.12
N PHE A 212 -8.02 4.10 -5.97
CA PHE A 212 -7.38 5.36 -5.62
C PHE A 212 -8.35 6.53 -5.89
N ARG A 213 -8.76 7.26 -4.85
CA ARG A 213 -9.58 8.49 -5.00
C ARG A 213 -8.71 9.72 -4.74
N LYS A 214 -8.72 10.68 -5.66
CA LYS A 214 -8.07 12.01 -5.50
C LYS A 214 -6.58 11.93 -5.07
N THR A 215 -5.76 11.13 -5.75
CA THR A 215 -4.34 10.96 -5.39
C THR A 215 -3.41 11.02 -6.61
N THR A 216 -2.14 11.30 -6.36
CA THR A 216 -1.02 11.17 -7.29
C THR A 216 -0.24 9.93 -6.88
N ILE A 217 -0.01 8.98 -7.78
CA ILE A 217 0.83 7.81 -7.50
C ILE A 217 2.29 8.24 -7.58
N GLY A 218 2.92 8.50 -6.43
CA GLY A 218 4.35 8.80 -6.34
C GLY A 218 5.19 7.52 -6.26
N ALA A 219 5.61 6.99 -7.40
CA ALA A 219 6.57 5.90 -7.46
C ALA A 219 7.99 6.47 -7.65
N THR A 220 8.75 6.64 -6.57
CA THR A 220 10.18 6.98 -6.67
C THR A 220 10.98 5.70 -6.89
N VAL A 221 11.42 5.48 -8.12
CA VAL A 221 12.20 4.31 -8.53
C VAL A 221 13.67 4.59 -8.27
N ALA A 222 14.22 4.07 -7.17
CA ALA A 222 15.65 4.12 -6.88
C ALA A 222 16.33 2.76 -7.15
N SER A 223 15.86 2.03 -8.17
CA SER A 223 16.45 0.78 -8.66
C SER A 223 16.72 0.89 -10.15
N ALA A 224 17.78 0.22 -10.60
CA ALA A 224 18.05 -0.03 -12.03
C ALA A 224 16.96 -0.91 -12.69
N GLU A 225 15.98 -1.37 -11.92
CA GLU A 225 14.83 -2.15 -12.37
C GLU A 225 13.52 -1.38 -12.23
N ASN A 226 12.71 -1.41 -13.30
CA ASN A 226 11.55 -0.57 -13.54
C ASN A 226 10.40 -0.74 -12.52
N SER A 227 9.70 0.35 -12.22
CA SER A 227 8.39 0.36 -11.55
C SER A 227 7.25 0.36 -12.57
N TRP A 228 6.31 -0.57 -12.43
CA TRP A 228 5.09 -0.63 -13.25
C TRP A 228 3.83 -0.71 -12.38
N LEU A 229 2.77 -0.05 -12.81
CA LEU A 229 1.39 -0.34 -12.37
C LEU A 229 0.86 -1.43 -13.29
N ARG A 230 0.51 -2.61 -12.75
CA ARG A 230 0.05 -3.78 -13.53
C ARG A 230 -1.19 -4.43 -12.92
N ASP A 231 -1.91 -5.16 -13.75
CA ASP A 231 -2.91 -6.17 -13.36
C ASP A 231 -2.26 -7.57 -13.51
N ASP A 232 -2.28 -8.38 -12.46
CA ASP A 232 -1.66 -9.73 -12.41
C ASP A 232 -2.40 -10.73 -13.31
N TRP A 233 -3.70 -10.49 -13.54
CA TRP A 233 -4.57 -11.37 -14.33
C TRP A 233 -4.12 -11.54 -15.79
N LEU A 234 -3.32 -10.62 -16.32
CA LEU A 234 -2.76 -10.67 -17.68
C LEU A 234 -1.48 -11.50 -17.82
N THR A 235 -0.88 -12.02 -16.73
CA THR A 235 0.49 -12.55 -16.77
C THR A 235 0.71 -13.97 -16.24
N GLY A 236 -0.35 -14.71 -15.94
CA GLY A 236 -0.26 -16.08 -15.46
C GLY A 236 0.77 -16.92 -16.23
N SER A 237 1.89 -17.24 -15.55
CA SER A 237 2.96 -18.19 -15.93
C SER A 237 4.38 -17.66 -16.29
N TYR A 238 4.65 -16.35 -16.43
CA TYR A 238 5.90 -15.92 -17.10
C TYR A 238 6.96 -15.14 -16.28
N GLY A 239 6.77 -14.89 -14.98
CA GLY A 239 7.76 -14.22 -14.13
C GLY A 239 8.04 -12.74 -14.47
N PRO A 240 8.85 -12.03 -13.66
CA PRO A 240 9.17 -10.62 -13.90
C PRO A 240 10.12 -10.44 -15.10
N PRO A 241 9.93 -9.41 -15.95
CA PRO A 241 10.89 -9.07 -17.00
C PRO A 241 12.25 -8.64 -16.41
N VAL A 242 13.33 -9.14 -17.00
CA VAL A 242 14.74 -8.81 -16.72
C VAL A 242 15.28 -7.90 -17.84
N TRP A 243 16.12 -6.93 -17.52
CA TRP A 243 16.77 -6.10 -18.54
C TRP A 243 17.79 -6.94 -19.32
N ASN A 244 17.59 -7.06 -20.63
CA ASN A 244 18.56 -7.69 -21.52
C ASN A 244 19.49 -6.60 -22.07
N GLN A 245 20.75 -6.62 -21.63
CA GLN A 245 21.76 -5.63 -22.05
C GLN A 245 22.06 -5.72 -23.55
N ASP A 246 22.05 -6.91 -24.14
CA ASP A 246 22.36 -7.09 -25.56
C ASP A 246 21.25 -6.51 -26.45
N LEU A 247 19.99 -6.74 -26.07
CA LEU A 247 18.81 -6.28 -26.82
C LEU A 247 18.35 -4.86 -26.44
N HIS A 248 18.97 -4.26 -25.41
CA HIS A 248 18.59 -2.96 -24.84
C HIS A 248 17.08 -2.86 -24.55
N ARG A 249 16.47 -3.97 -24.08
CA ARG A 249 15.05 -4.06 -23.76
C ARG A 249 14.79 -5.02 -22.60
N TRP A 250 13.64 -4.88 -21.94
CA TRP A 250 13.18 -5.79 -20.89
C TRP A 250 12.63 -7.09 -21.52
N VAL A 251 12.96 -8.27 -20.97
CA VAL A 251 12.58 -9.61 -21.50
C VAL A 251 12.11 -10.54 -20.39
N ARG A 252 11.18 -11.48 -20.64
CA ARG A 252 10.72 -12.45 -19.60
C ARG A 252 11.39 -13.83 -19.71
N PRO A 253 11.56 -14.58 -18.60
CA PRO A 253 12.35 -15.83 -18.57
C PRO A 253 11.77 -17.07 -19.29
N SER A 254 10.48 -17.17 -19.61
CA SER A 254 9.92 -18.47 -20.06
C SER A 254 8.67 -18.46 -20.96
N GLY A 255 8.35 -17.36 -21.65
CA GLY A 255 7.11 -17.27 -22.43
C GLY A 255 7.20 -16.61 -23.79
N ASN A 256 6.39 -17.10 -24.73
CA ASN A 256 6.05 -16.32 -25.92
C ASN A 256 5.42 -14.99 -25.48
N TYR A 257 6.04 -13.91 -25.97
CA TYR A 257 5.78 -12.48 -25.74
C TYR A 257 4.31 -12.08 -25.55
N ASN A 258 3.92 -11.77 -24.31
CA ASN A 258 2.68 -11.05 -24.01
C ASN A 258 2.99 -9.91 -23.01
N ASP A 259 3.72 -8.89 -23.44
CA ASP A 259 3.97 -7.68 -22.66
C ASP A 259 2.85 -6.66 -22.85
N ILE A 260 1.68 -6.94 -22.27
CA ILE A 260 0.61 -5.96 -22.12
C ILE A 260 0.83 -5.24 -20.78
N GLY A 261 1.16 -3.95 -20.85
CA GLY A 261 1.20 -3.05 -19.69
C GLY A 261 0.73 -1.67 -20.11
N GLY A 262 -0.47 -1.27 -19.67
CA GLY A 262 -1.09 0.03 -19.96
C GLY A 262 -2.01 0.47 -18.82
N ILE A 263 -2.38 1.75 -18.78
CA ILE A 263 -3.36 2.31 -17.84
C ILE A 263 -4.73 2.33 -18.56
N ILE A 264 -5.72 1.63 -18.01
CA ILE A 264 -7.10 1.57 -18.53
C ILE A 264 -7.97 2.54 -17.73
N TYR A 265 -8.66 3.46 -18.40
CA TYR A 265 -9.77 4.23 -17.83
C TYR A 265 -11.07 3.67 -18.41
N GLN A 266 -11.97 3.19 -17.55
CA GLN A 266 -13.22 2.52 -17.94
C GLN A 266 -14.31 3.45 -18.47
N ASP A 267 -14.21 4.76 -18.23
CA ASP A 267 -15.19 5.73 -18.75
C ASP A 267 -14.64 6.37 -20.03
N GLU A 268 -15.10 5.84 -21.17
CA GLU A 268 -15.23 6.52 -22.45
C GLU A 268 -13.97 7.24 -22.99
N GLY A 269 -13.01 6.45 -23.50
CA GLY A 269 -12.40 6.82 -24.78
C GLY A 269 -10.95 7.33 -24.81
N THR A 270 -10.01 6.83 -24.00
CA THR A 270 -8.58 6.94 -24.36
C THR A 270 -7.76 5.79 -23.79
N TYR A 271 -7.12 5.03 -24.69
CA TYR A 271 -6.24 3.90 -24.36
C TYR A 271 -4.82 4.16 -24.86
N PHE A 272 -3.84 3.71 -24.06
CA PHE A 272 -2.43 3.58 -24.45
C PHE A 272 -2.09 2.09 -24.40
N ILE A 273 -1.81 1.48 -25.55
CA ILE A 273 -1.32 0.10 -25.64
C ILE A 273 0.03 0.13 -26.38
N ARG A 274 1.08 -0.39 -25.73
CA ARG A 274 2.27 -0.89 -26.45
C ARG A 274 1.93 -2.27 -26.97
N ASP A 275 2.24 -2.52 -28.24
CA ASP A 275 2.13 -3.86 -28.81
C ASP A 275 3.10 -4.85 -28.12
N GLY A 276 2.92 -6.15 -28.35
CA GLY A 276 3.68 -7.24 -27.72
C GLY A 276 5.20 -7.22 -27.97
N LYS A 277 5.73 -6.25 -28.69
CA LYS A 277 7.17 -6.02 -28.91
C LYS A 277 7.68 -4.69 -28.33
N GLY A 278 6.79 -3.81 -27.86
CA GLY A 278 7.13 -2.51 -27.28
C GLY A 278 7.59 -1.48 -28.31
N GLU A 279 7.29 -1.69 -29.60
CA GLU A 279 7.83 -0.90 -30.71
C GLU A 279 6.86 0.19 -31.19
N GLN A 280 5.64 0.19 -30.63
CA GLN A 280 4.49 0.92 -31.16
C GLN A 280 3.73 1.66 -30.05
N LEU A 281 3.19 2.82 -30.42
CA LEU A 281 2.19 3.56 -29.67
C LEU A 281 0.91 3.61 -30.51
N GLU A 282 -0.18 3.05 -30.00
CA GLU A 282 -1.45 2.95 -30.71
C GLU A 282 -2.60 3.61 -29.93
N TYR A 283 -3.42 4.40 -30.64
CA TYR A 283 -4.70 4.92 -30.17
C TYR A 283 -5.79 4.16 -30.91
N THR A 284 -6.44 3.23 -30.22
CA THR A 284 -7.45 2.32 -30.80
C THR A 284 -8.68 2.23 -29.91
N ASN A 285 -9.85 1.98 -30.52
CA ASN A 285 -11.05 1.51 -29.84
C ASN A 285 -11.31 0.05 -30.26
N ASP A 286 -10.53 -0.85 -29.70
CA ASP A 286 -10.55 -2.26 -30.11
C ASP A 286 -11.94 -2.91 -29.95
N GLU A 287 -12.81 -2.35 -29.09
CA GLU A 287 -14.20 -2.82 -28.94
C GLU A 287 -15.14 -2.52 -30.12
N LEU A 288 -14.80 -1.63 -31.07
CA LEU A 288 -15.78 -1.16 -32.07
C LEU A 288 -15.35 -1.21 -33.54
N LEU A 289 -14.07 -1.09 -33.90
CA LEU A 289 -13.72 -0.81 -35.30
C LEU A 289 -12.57 -1.60 -35.93
N ASN A 290 -11.86 -2.47 -35.18
CA ASN A 290 -10.76 -3.27 -35.73
C ASN A 290 -9.68 -2.41 -36.45
N LYS A 291 -9.57 -1.12 -36.09
CA LYS A 291 -8.71 -0.12 -36.74
C LYS A 291 -8.21 0.92 -35.72
N SER A 292 -6.91 1.17 -35.73
CA SER A 292 -6.27 2.25 -34.97
C SER A 292 -6.63 3.62 -35.56
N PHE A 293 -6.99 4.57 -34.70
CA PHE A 293 -7.16 5.98 -35.09
C PHE A 293 -5.82 6.63 -35.38
N MET A 294 -4.82 6.36 -34.55
CA MET A 294 -3.46 6.84 -34.71
C MET A 294 -2.46 5.76 -34.30
N PHE A 295 -1.43 5.61 -35.12
CA PHE A 295 -0.31 4.71 -34.98
C PHE A 295 0.98 5.52 -34.93
N ALA A 296 1.90 5.22 -34.03
CA ALA A 296 3.24 5.78 -34.04
C ALA A 296 4.27 4.68 -33.77
N HIS A 297 5.13 4.43 -34.76
CA HIS A 297 6.23 3.49 -34.64
C HIS A 297 7.41 4.17 -33.95
N MET A 298 7.77 3.72 -32.75
CA MET A 298 8.73 4.42 -31.88
C MET A 298 10.16 4.38 -32.42
N TYR A 299 10.53 3.33 -33.16
CA TYR A 299 11.89 3.19 -33.70
C TYR A 299 12.10 3.96 -35.01
N SER A 300 11.13 3.92 -35.91
CA SER A 300 11.23 4.67 -37.18
C SER A 300 10.75 6.11 -37.02
N GLY A 301 9.99 6.42 -35.98
CA GLY A 301 9.31 7.71 -35.80
C GLY A 301 8.20 7.95 -36.81
N ASN A 302 7.71 6.92 -37.49
CA ASN A 302 6.62 7.05 -38.47
C ASN A 302 5.27 7.11 -37.75
N VAL A 303 4.41 8.02 -38.18
CA VAL A 303 3.05 8.20 -37.65
C VAL A 303 2.04 7.84 -38.74
N GLY A 304 1.11 6.94 -38.43
CA GLY A 304 -0.04 6.59 -39.26
C GLY A 304 -1.32 7.17 -38.66
N ILE A 305 -2.19 7.78 -39.47
CA ILE A 305 -3.54 8.19 -39.06
C ILE A 305 -4.53 7.42 -39.93
N GLY A 306 -5.38 6.60 -39.30
CA GLY A 306 -6.28 5.65 -40.00
C GLY A 306 -5.56 4.47 -40.68
N THR A 307 -4.27 4.28 -40.42
CA THR A 307 -3.45 3.14 -40.92
C THR A 307 -2.39 2.75 -39.90
N ILE A 308 -2.04 1.47 -39.87
CA ILE A 308 -0.97 0.89 -39.04
C ILE A 308 0.32 0.61 -39.82
N THR A 309 0.33 0.84 -41.13
CA THR A 309 1.48 0.61 -42.00
C THR A 309 1.90 1.91 -42.69
N PRO A 310 2.42 2.92 -41.95
CA PRO A 310 2.89 4.14 -42.57
C PRO A 310 4.15 3.85 -43.39
N ASP A 311 4.09 4.21 -44.67
CA ASP A 311 5.17 4.16 -45.65
C ASP A 311 6.09 5.39 -45.59
N SER A 312 5.70 6.43 -44.86
CA SER A 312 6.43 7.68 -44.67
C SER A 312 6.44 8.11 -43.20
N LYS A 313 7.15 9.20 -42.88
CA LYS A 313 7.16 9.76 -41.51
C LYS A 313 5.78 10.14 -41.01
N LEU A 314 4.89 10.56 -41.90
CA LEU A 314 3.47 10.75 -41.65
C LEU A 314 2.69 10.17 -42.83
N THR A 315 1.86 9.17 -42.58
CA THR A 315 0.94 8.58 -43.57
C THR A 315 -0.49 8.75 -43.04
N VAL A 316 -1.36 9.39 -43.82
CA VAL A 316 -2.76 9.59 -43.46
C VAL A 316 -3.63 8.82 -44.46
N ALA A 317 -4.32 7.78 -44.01
CA ALA A 317 -5.27 7.03 -44.81
C ALA A 317 -6.64 7.74 -44.80
N GLY A 318 -6.69 8.92 -45.41
CA GLY A 318 -7.87 9.78 -45.45
C GLY A 318 -7.54 11.21 -45.84
N ASN A 319 -8.48 12.12 -45.59
CA ASN A 319 -8.33 13.53 -45.95
C ASN A 319 -7.58 14.30 -44.85
N ILE A 320 -6.72 15.23 -45.27
CA ILE A 320 -6.07 16.21 -44.39
C ILE A 320 -6.77 17.56 -44.57
N HIS A 321 -7.39 18.07 -43.51
CA HIS A 321 -7.87 19.45 -43.47
C HIS A 321 -6.85 20.31 -42.73
N SER A 322 -6.21 21.24 -43.44
CA SER A 322 -5.19 22.13 -42.89
C SER A 322 -5.49 23.57 -43.25
N ARG A 323 -5.21 24.50 -42.33
CA ARG A 323 -5.29 25.95 -42.61
C ARG A 323 -4.18 26.44 -43.54
N GLU A 324 -2.99 25.87 -43.40
CA GLU A 324 -1.81 26.19 -44.22
C GLU A 324 -0.85 24.99 -44.22
N VAL A 325 -0.19 24.75 -45.36
CA VAL A 325 0.91 23.79 -45.49
C VAL A 325 2.11 24.53 -46.06
N LYS A 326 3.16 24.69 -45.25
CA LYS A 326 4.44 25.23 -45.70
C LYS A 326 5.34 24.08 -46.15
N VAL A 327 5.66 24.04 -47.43
CA VAL A 327 6.61 23.08 -48.00
C VAL A 327 7.93 23.80 -48.25
N THR A 328 9.02 23.30 -47.68
CA THR A 328 10.36 23.87 -47.86
C THR A 328 11.05 23.15 -49.02
N VAL A 329 11.54 23.94 -49.99
CA VAL A 329 12.31 23.46 -51.14
C VAL A 329 13.70 24.08 -51.14
N ASN A 330 14.67 23.38 -51.73
CA ASN A 330 16.06 23.85 -51.82
C ASN A 330 16.32 24.72 -53.07
N ALA A 331 15.41 24.74 -54.04
CA ALA A 331 15.53 25.52 -55.28
C ALA A 331 14.15 25.90 -55.85
N GLY A 332 14.07 27.09 -56.48
CA GLY A 332 12.91 27.58 -57.23
C GLY A 332 13.04 27.33 -58.74
N ALA A 333 12.10 27.86 -59.53
CA ALA A 333 12.07 27.70 -60.99
C ALA A 333 12.80 28.80 -61.79
N ASP A 334 13.25 29.87 -61.13
CA ASP A 334 13.81 31.09 -61.72
C ASP A 334 15.01 30.88 -62.66
N PHE A 335 15.62 29.69 -62.65
CA PHE A 335 16.72 29.31 -63.54
C PHE A 335 16.37 29.41 -65.03
N VAL A 336 15.07 29.43 -65.40
CA VAL A 336 14.66 29.64 -66.79
C VAL A 336 14.98 31.02 -67.34
N PHE A 337 15.27 31.98 -66.46
CA PHE A 337 15.73 33.33 -66.83
C PHE A 337 17.26 33.44 -66.94
N ASP A 338 18.00 32.36 -66.68
CA ASP A 338 19.44 32.35 -66.85
C ASP A 338 19.82 32.53 -68.33
N LYS A 339 20.93 33.25 -68.58
CA LYS A 339 21.38 33.55 -69.95
C LYS A 339 21.69 32.31 -70.78
N ASP A 340 22.04 31.23 -70.12
CA ASP A 340 22.39 29.94 -70.74
C ASP A 340 21.19 28.98 -70.78
N TYR A 341 20.00 29.42 -70.34
CA TYR A 341 18.79 28.60 -70.41
C TYR A 341 18.36 28.43 -71.86
N ASN A 342 18.38 27.19 -72.34
CA ASN A 342 17.95 26.86 -73.69
C ASN A 342 16.43 26.67 -73.73
N LEU A 343 15.70 27.78 -73.87
CA LEU A 343 14.24 27.76 -74.03
C LEU A 343 13.88 26.81 -75.19
N PRO A 344 13.05 25.77 -74.95
CA PRO A 344 12.61 24.88 -76.02
C PRO A 344 11.97 25.67 -77.15
N LYS A 345 12.02 25.16 -78.38
CA LYS A 345 11.25 25.78 -79.47
C LYS A 345 9.81 25.31 -79.40
N LEU A 346 8.85 26.21 -79.67
CA LEU A 346 7.42 25.87 -79.63
C LEU A 346 7.07 24.69 -80.56
N GLU A 347 7.76 24.53 -81.69
CA GLU A 347 7.55 23.38 -82.57
C GLU A 347 7.89 22.05 -81.87
N LYS A 348 8.99 22.02 -81.11
CA LYS A 348 9.39 20.82 -80.34
C LYS A 348 8.44 20.55 -79.17
N VAL A 349 7.94 21.60 -78.52
CA VAL A 349 6.94 21.46 -77.46
C VAL A 349 5.64 20.89 -78.04
N GLN A 350 5.21 21.40 -79.21
CA GLN A 350 4.04 20.90 -79.92
C GLN A 350 4.20 19.43 -80.31
N GLU A 351 5.34 19.04 -80.88
CA GLU A 351 5.65 17.64 -81.22
C GLU A 351 5.57 16.74 -79.97
N PHE A 352 6.13 17.19 -78.84
CA PHE A 352 6.07 16.44 -77.59
C PHE A 352 4.63 16.24 -77.11
N ILE A 353 3.81 17.29 -77.13
CA ILE A 353 2.40 17.22 -76.71
C ILE A 353 1.61 16.29 -77.64
N GLN A 354 1.84 16.34 -78.95
CA GLN A 354 1.17 15.45 -79.90
C GLN A 354 1.54 13.98 -79.69
N GLN A 355 2.77 13.70 -79.29
CA GLN A 355 3.25 12.34 -79.05
C GLN A 355 2.85 11.79 -77.67
N ASN A 356 2.90 12.63 -76.62
CA ASN A 356 2.80 12.17 -75.23
C ASN A 356 1.50 12.62 -74.53
N GLY A 357 0.75 13.58 -75.09
CA GLY A 357 -0.52 14.05 -74.53
C GLY A 357 -0.41 14.93 -73.28
N HIS A 358 0.80 15.34 -72.89
CA HIS A 358 1.05 16.23 -71.75
C HIS A 358 2.23 17.17 -72.05
N LEU A 359 2.43 18.18 -71.19
CA LEU A 359 3.56 19.10 -71.30
C LEU A 359 4.88 18.39 -70.96
N PRO A 360 6.01 18.79 -71.57
CA PRO A 360 7.33 18.33 -71.14
C PRO A 360 7.53 18.52 -69.64
N GLU A 361 8.18 17.55 -68.99
CA GLU A 361 8.55 17.53 -67.56
C GLU A 361 7.39 17.44 -66.55
N ILE A 362 6.16 17.71 -66.99
CA ILE A 362 4.94 17.43 -66.23
C ILE A 362 4.62 15.93 -66.39
N PRO A 363 4.38 15.18 -65.30
CA PRO A 363 4.04 13.77 -65.41
C PRO A 363 2.72 13.56 -66.16
N SER A 364 2.57 12.41 -66.80
CA SER A 364 1.32 12.06 -67.48
C SER A 364 0.20 11.80 -66.46
N ALA A 365 -1.06 11.84 -66.90
CA ALA A 365 -2.19 11.52 -66.03
C ALA A 365 -2.12 10.10 -65.46
N ALA A 366 -1.64 9.14 -66.26
CA ALA A 366 -1.44 7.75 -65.82
C ALA A 366 -0.35 7.65 -64.74
N ASP A 367 0.75 8.39 -64.88
CA ASP A 367 1.81 8.42 -63.86
C ASP A 367 1.34 9.04 -62.54
N MET A 368 0.52 10.11 -62.62
CA MET A 368 -0.05 10.76 -61.45
C MET A 368 -1.05 9.87 -60.70
N GLU A 369 -1.84 9.06 -61.42
CA GLU A 369 -2.79 8.13 -60.80
C GLU A 369 -2.07 6.97 -60.10
N GLN A 370 -1.01 6.45 -60.72
CA GLN A 370 -0.26 5.32 -60.17
C GLN A 370 0.66 5.72 -59.01
N ASN A 371 1.39 6.84 -59.13
CA ASN A 371 2.47 7.20 -58.21
C ASN A 371 2.13 8.41 -57.32
N GLY A 372 0.97 9.04 -57.52
CA GLY A 372 0.59 10.27 -56.83
C GLY A 372 1.33 11.50 -57.33
N ILE A 373 1.18 12.62 -56.62
CA ILE A 373 1.79 13.91 -56.96
C ILE A 373 2.59 14.41 -55.76
N HIS A 374 3.88 14.66 -55.95
CA HIS A 374 4.67 15.44 -55.01
C HIS A 374 4.31 16.92 -55.16
N LEU A 375 3.47 17.43 -54.25
CA LEU A 375 2.94 18.80 -54.29
C LEU A 375 4.03 19.86 -54.53
N SER A 376 5.18 19.69 -53.88
CA SER A 376 6.32 20.59 -53.99
C SER A 376 6.90 20.64 -55.39
N GLU A 377 7.17 19.47 -55.97
CA GLU A 377 7.79 19.33 -57.28
C GLU A 377 6.84 19.79 -58.37
N MET A 378 5.56 19.43 -58.24
CA MET A 378 4.52 19.87 -59.18
C MET A 378 4.38 21.39 -59.20
N ASN A 379 4.39 22.05 -58.03
CA ASN A 379 4.32 23.51 -57.96
C ASN A 379 5.56 24.17 -58.60
N ILE A 380 6.76 23.62 -58.44
CA ILE A 380 7.97 24.12 -59.10
C ILE A 380 7.87 23.96 -60.61
N LYS A 381 7.48 22.77 -61.09
CA LYS A 381 7.34 22.51 -62.53
C LYS A 381 6.26 23.38 -63.16
N LEU A 382 5.13 23.59 -62.48
CA LEU A 382 4.10 24.52 -62.93
C LEU A 382 4.64 25.95 -63.01
N LEU A 383 5.40 26.40 -62.01
CA LEU A 383 6.05 27.72 -62.03
C LEU A 383 7.02 27.84 -63.22
N GLN A 384 7.85 26.83 -63.46
CA GLN A 384 8.75 26.77 -64.62
C GLN A 384 7.98 26.92 -65.94
N LYS A 385 6.84 26.23 -66.11
CA LYS A 385 6.04 26.35 -67.33
C LYS A 385 5.37 27.71 -67.47
N ILE A 386 4.97 28.36 -66.38
CA ILE A 386 4.46 29.74 -66.39
C ILE A 386 5.55 30.71 -66.83
N GLU A 387 6.78 30.53 -66.35
CA GLU A 387 7.91 31.39 -66.70
C GLU A 387 8.38 31.18 -68.16
N GLU A 388 8.44 29.92 -68.63
CA GLU A 388 8.67 29.62 -70.06
C GLU A 388 7.58 30.23 -70.95
N LEU A 389 6.31 30.11 -70.55
CA LEU A 389 5.18 30.75 -71.25
C LEU A 389 5.34 32.27 -71.29
N THR A 390 5.85 32.86 -70.21
CA THR A 390 6.15 34.29 -70.14
C THR A 390 7.25 34.67 -71.14
N LEU A 391 8.31 33.87 -71.27
CA LEU A 391 9.37 34.09 -72.27
C LEU A 391 8.85 33.99 -73.71
N TYR A 392 8.03 32.98 -74.03
CA TYR A 392 7.39 32.88 -75.35
C TYR A 392 6.48 34.07 -75.63
N THR A 393 5.76 34.56 -74.62
CA THR A 393 4.86 35.73 -74.76
C THR A 393 5.67 36.99 -75.04
N ILE A 394 6.81 37.19 -74.37
CA ILE A 394 7.74 38.30 -74.65
C ILE A 394 8.29 38.19 -76.08
N GLU A 395 8.73 37.01 -76.51
CA GLU A 395 9.23 36.78 -77.87
C GLU A 395 8.13 37.06 -78.92
N GLN A 396 6.89 36.63 -78.63
CA GLN A 396 5.74 36.85 -79.49
C GLN A 396 5.39 38.34 -79.62
N GLU A 397 5.43 39.09 -78.51
CA GLU A 397 5.21 40.54 -78.49
C GLU A 397 6.29 41.28 -79.31
N GLU A 398 7.56 40.87 -79.21
CA GLU A 398 8.63 41.43 -80.04
C GLU A 398 8.43 41.15 -81.53
N LYS A 399 7.97 39.94 -81.89
CA LYS A 399 7.63 39.59 -83.28
C LYS A 399 6.45 40.42 -83.79
N LEU A 400 5.41 40.61 -82.97
CA LEU A 400 4.25 41.42 -83.32
C LEU A 400 4.65 42.88 -83.58
N LYS A 401 5.49 43.49 -82.72
CA LYS A 401 6.00 44.86 -82.94
C LYS A 401 6.78 44.99 -84.24
N LYS A 402 7.67 44.04 -84.55
CA LYS A 402 8.42 44.03 -85.82
C LYS A 402 7.48 43.91 -87.03
N GLN A 403 6.46 43.06 -86.92
CA GLN A 403 5.44 42.92 -87.97
C GLN A 403 4.62 44.20 -88.14
N GLU A 404 4.25 44.88 -87.05
CA GLU A 404 3.55 46.17 -87.09
C GLU A 404 4.40 47.26 -87.77
N GLU A 405 5.69 47.34 -87.45
CA GLU A 405 6.63 48.25 -88.11
C GLU A 405 6.78 47.94 -89.61
N GLU A 406 6.83 46.67 -89.98
CA GLU A 406 6.90 46.25 -91.39
C GLU A 406 5.61 46.56 -92.13
N ILE A 407 4.45 46.35 -91.50
CA ILE A 407 3.13 46.72 -92.02
C ILE A 407 3.03 48.24 -92.22
N GLU A 408 3.54 49.06 -91.30
CA GLU A 408 3.61 50.52 -91.49
C GLU A 408 4.45 50.91 -92.71
N LYS A 409 5.64 50.31 -92.86
CA LYS A 409 6.51 50.55 -94.02
C LYS A 409 5.84 50.15 -95.34
N LEU A 410 5.18 48.99 -95.38
CA LEU A 410 4.43 48.53 -96.56
C LEU A 410 3.25 49.46 -96.88
N LYS A 411 2.53 49.96 -95.86
CA LYS A 411 1.46 50.96 -96.04
C LYS A 411 2.00 52.26 -96.63
N GLU A 412 3.16 52.75 -96.19
CA GLU A 412 3.80 53.92 -96.80
C GLU A 412 4.22 53.68 -98.25
N GLN A 413 4.77 52.51 -98.57
CA GLN A 413 5.12 52.14 -99.95
C GLN A 413 3.87 52.11 -100.84
N ASN A 414 2.77 51.52 -100.38
CA ASN A 414 1.51 51.50 -101.12
C ASN A 414 0.93 52.90 -101.36
N LYS A 415 1.04 53.82 -100.38
CA LYS A 415 0.66 55.24 -100.58
C LYS A 415 1.51 55.91 -101.66
N LYS A 416 2.81 55.63 -101.71
CA LYS A 416 3.70 56.16 -102.77
C LYS A 416 3.35 55.59 -104.14
N ILE A 417 2.99 54.31 -104.22
CA ILE A 417 2.54 53.66 -105.46
C ILE A 417 1.22 54.29 -105.94
N ASP A 418 0.23 54.46 -105.06
CA ASP A 418 -1.05 55.12 -105.40
C ASP A 418 -0.83 56.58 -105.89
N LEU A 419 0.12 57.30 -105.30
CA LEU A 419 0.52 58.63 -105.77
C LEU A 419 1.16 58.59 -107.16
N LEU A 420 2.05 57.63 -107.41
CA LEU A 420 2.68 57.41 -108.72
C LEU A 420 1.65 57.01 -109.78
N GLU A 421 0.68 56.15 -109.44
CA GLU A 421 -0.43 55.77 -110.32
C GLU A 421 -1.32 56.97 -110.67
N LYS A 422 -1.61 57.84 -109.70
CA LYS A 422 -2.35 59.10 -109.94
C LYS A 422 -1.59 60.06 -110.86
N MET A 423 -0.26 60.21 -110.65
CA MET A 423 0.59 61.03 -111.52
C MET A 423 0.68 60.45 -112.94
N LEU A 424 0.74 59.13 -113.09
CA LEU A 424 0.74 58.44 -114.37
C LEU A 424 -0.60 58.62 -115.11
N HIS A 425 -1.74 58.49 -114.41
CA HIS A 425 -3.07 58.76 -114.98
C HIS A 425 -3.18 60.21 -115.49
N GLN A 426 -2.63 61.20 -114.76
CA GLN A 426 -2.56 62.59 -115.21
C GLN A 426 -1.68 62.81 -116.45
N LEU A 427 -0.66 61.96 -116.65
CA LEU A 427 0.22 62.00 -117.83
C LEU A 427 -0.39 61.32 -119.06
N ILE A 428 -1.22 60.29 -118.88
CA ILE A 428 -1.90 59.55 -119.96
C ILE A 428 -3.21 60.24 -120.38
N SER A 429 -3.81 61.06 -119.51
CA SER A 429 -5.04 61.83 -119.79
C SER A 429 -4.82 63.19 -120.49
N LYS A 430 -3.60 63.46 -120.98
CA LYS A 430 -3.24 64.61 -121.83
C LYS A 430 -2.79 64.10 -123.18
#